data_AF-A0A9F2HGW9-F1
#
_entry.id   AF-A0A9F2HGW9-F1
#
_cell.length_a   1.000
_cell.length_b   1.000
_cell.length_c   1.000
_cell.angle_alpha   90.00
_cell.angle_beta   90.00
_cell.angle_gamma   90.00
#
_symmetry.space_group_name_H-M   'P 1'
#
loop_
_entity.id
_entity.type
_entity.pdbx_description
1 polymer ?
#
loop_
_entity_poly.entity_id
_entity_poly.type
_entity_poly.pdbx_seq_one_letter_code
_entity_poly.pdbx_strand_id
1 'polypeptide(L)'
;MYELEKENLRRFSDHITMFLRPSLIKDFMTEYLGNKEAVESILSTETKSVTKAAQMLLDEICFLEETGWFQAFLDTLHASDYTGLHHAIKDWSFQELEKLSEHRRLLEKIEASITKHMKPSEMLVHMSDCLKPRECEEIRAEESQRGRIAASEKLVMSLLRSDKPNWFKLLKIALGNCDLDEALQLLE
;
A
#
# COMPACT_ATOMS: atom_id res chain seq x y z
N MET A 1 24.45 1.30 16.12
CA MET A 1 24.71 0.19 15.15
C MET A 1 23.77 0.21 13.95
N TYR A 2 22.86 1.17 13.80
CA TYR A 2 21.97 1.24 12.62
C TYR A 2 21.85 2.67 12.07
N GLU A 3 22.87 3.50 12.27
CA GLU A 3 22.79 4.93 11.94
C GLU A 3 22.59 5.17 10.44
N LEU A 4 23.25 4.38 9.59
CA LEU A 4 23.11 4.47 8.14
C LEU A 4 21.70 4.05 7.70
N GLU A 5 21.17 2.97 8.25
CA GLU A 5 19.81 2.50 7.97
C GLU A 5 18.77 3.54 8.41
N LYS A 6 18.94 4.14 9.60
CA LYS A 6 18.08 5.23 10.08
C LYS A 6 18.17 6.47 9.21
N GLU A 7 19.38 6.87 8.81
CA GLU A 7 19.60 7.99 7.89
C GLU A 7 18.91 7.75 6.55
N ASN A 8 19.06 6.56 5.98
CA ASN A 8 18.44 6.22 4.71
C ASN A 8 16.90 6.11 4.82
N LEU A 9 16.35 5.53 5.89
CA LEU A 9 14.90 5.52 6.12
C LEU A 9 14.31 6.94 6.18
N ARG A 10 15.01 7.88 6.82
CA ARG A 10 14.63 9.30 6.83
C ARG A 10 14.74 9.92 5.44
N ARG A 11 15.83 9.65 4.73
CA ARG A 11 16.06 10.18 3.37
C ARG A 11 14.98 9.73 2.38
N PHE A 12 14.52 8.48 2.49
CA PHE A 12 13.52 7.90 1.59
C PHE A 12 12.12 7.85 2.19
N SER A 13 11.84 8.60 3.26
CA SER A 13 10.55 8.56 3.97
C SER A 13 9.38 8.87 3.04
N ASP A 14 9.52 9.85 2.15
CA ASP A 14 8.48 10.24 1.19
C ASP A 14 8.10 9.10 0.25
N HIS A 15 9.09 8.30 -0.17
CA HIS A 15 8.83 7.12 -0.97
C HIS A 15 8.16 6.03 -0.12
N ILE A 16 8.72 5.70 1.03
CA ILE A 16 8.24 4.59 1.87
C ILE A 16 6.79 4.84 2.33
N THR A 17 6.49 6.04 2.79
CA THR A 17 5.17 6.43 3.31
C THR A 17 4.08 6.46 2.24
N MET A 18 4.45 6.50 0.95
CA MET A 18 3.50 6.39 -0.16
C MET A 18 2.93 4.97 -0.31
N PHE A 19 3.66 3.92 0.10
CA PHE A 19 3.23 2.53 -0.03
C PHE A 19 2.83 1.91 1.30
N LEU A 20 3.60 2.18 2.35
CA LEU A 20 3.50 1.48 3.63
C LEU A 20 2.17 1.77 4.33
N ARG A 21 1.45 0.74 4.75
CA ARG A 21 0.24 0.84 5.58
C ARG A 21 0.54 0.17 6.92
N PRO A 22 0.66 0.95 8.02
CA PRO A 22 1.06 0.41 9.32
C PRO A 22 0.26 -0.81 9.78
N SER A 23 -1.07 -0.84 9.58
CA SER A 23 -1.91 -1.95 10.01
C SER A 23 -1.58 -3.30 9.37
N LEU A 24 -0.92 -3.31 8.20
CA LEU A 24 -0.46 -4.53 7.53
C LEU A 24 0.84 -5.08 8.09
N ILE A 25 1.56 -4.30 8.90
CA ILE A 25 2.79 -4.72 9.61
C ILE A 25 2.65 -4.52 11.12
N LYS A 26 1.41 -4.66 11.62
CA LYS A 26 1.08 -4.46 13.03
C LYS A 26 1.92 -5.34 13.96
N ASP A 27 2.24 -6.56 13.54
CA ASP A 27 2.99 -7.50 14.36
C ASP A 27 4.39 -6.96 14.68
N PHE A 28 5.10 -6.44 13.67
CA PHE A 28 6.37 -5.72 13.86
C PHE A 28 6.22 -4.55 14.84
N MET A 29 5.18 -3.73 14.68
CA MET A 29 4.96 -2.59 15.57
C MET A 29 4.75 -3.03 17.02
N THR A 30 3.97 -4.09 17.25
CA THR A 30 3.69 -4.60 18.59
C THR A 30 4.89 -5.24 19.25
N GLU A 31 5.78 -5.85 18.48
CA GLU A 31 7.00 -6.50 18.97
C GLU A 31 8.10 -5.47 19.27
N TYR A 32 8.41 -4.60 18.30
CA TYR A 32 9.60 -3.74 18.38
C TYR A 32 9.35 -2.36 18.97
N LEU A 33 8.18 -1.75 18.78
CA LEU A 33 7.97 -0.40 19.34
C LEU A 33 7.80 -0.43 20.86
N GLY A 34 7.37 -1.56 21.44
CA GLY A 34 7.19 -1.77 22.88
C GLY A 34 6.13 -0.87 23.56
N ASN A 35 5.73 0.21 22.90
CA ASN A 35 4.81 1.23 23.37
C ASN A 35 3.43 1.04 22.73
N LYS A 36 2.51 0.45 23.48
CA LYS A 36 1.12 0.24 23.03
C LYS A 36 0.43 1.54 22.64
N GLU A 37 0.68 2.65 23.36
CA GLU A 37 0.07 3.94 23.07
C GLU A 37 0.54 4.48 21.71
N ALA A 38 1.83 4.30 21.38
CA ALA A 38 2.36 4.66 20.06
C ALA A 38 1.71 3.84 18.94
N VAL A 39 1.61 2.52 19.12
CA VAL A 39 0.94 1.62 18.15
C VAL A 39 -0.51 2.02 17.95
N GLU A 40 -1.26 2.27 19.02
CA GLU A 40 -2.66 2.70 18.95
C GLU A 40 -2.82 4.07 18.28
N SER A 41 -1.92 5.01 18.57
CA SER A 41 -1.90 6.34 17.96
C SER A 41 -1.64 6.27 16.45
N ILE A 42 -0.69 5.42 16.01
CA ILE A 42 -0.41 5.16 14.59
C ILE A 42 -1.66 4.58 13.91
N LEU A 43 -2.25 3.53 14.48
CA LEU A 43 -3.42 2.86 13.90
C LEU A 43 -4.66 3.77 13.86
N SER A 44 -4.87 4.60 14.88
CA SER A 44 -5.93 5.62 14.92
C SER A 44 -5.70 6.71 13.87
N THR A 45 -4.45 7.09 13.63
CA THR A 45 -4.11 8.07 12.59
C THR A 45 -4.33 7.50 11.19
N GLU A 46 -4.09 6.19 11.00
CA GLU A 46 -4.25 5.53 9.70
C GLU A 46 -5.67 5.67 9.14
N THR A 47 -6.70 5.69 10.00
CA THR A 47 -8.10 5.86 9.56
C THR A 47 -8.37 7.22 8.94
N LYS A 48 -7.51 8.22 9.18
CA LYS A 48 -7.60 9.58 8.62
C LYS A 48 -6.59 9.81 7.50
N SER A 49 -5.38 9.28 7.65
CA SER A 49 -4.32 9.42 6.67
C SER A 49 -3.30 8.29 6.82
N VAL A 50 -3.28 7.39 5.85
CA VAL A 50 -2.32 6.28 5.81
C VAL A 50 -0.88 6.80 5.70
N THR A 51 -0.64 7.82 4.86
CA THR A 51 0.69 8.43 4.70
C THR A 51 1.20 9.03 6.01
N LYS A 52 0.34 9.75 6.75
CA LYS A 52 0.74 10.32 8.05
C LYS A 52 1.03 9.23 9.08
N ALA A 53 0.21 8.19 9.13
CA ALA A 53 0.45 7.05 10.02
C ALA A 53 1.75 6.30 9.68
N ALA A 54 2.04 6.14 8.38
CA ALA A 54 3.30 5.57 7.93
C ALA A 54 4.49 6.44 8.34
N GLN A 55 4.38 7.77 8.25
CA GLN A 55 5.44 8.67 8.72
C GLN A 55 5.65 8.53 10.24
N MET A 56 4.58 8.51 11.03
CA MET A 56 4.68 8.29 12.48
C MET A 56 5.38 6.96 12.80
N LEU A 57 5.09 5.89 12.05
CA LEU A 57 5.80 4.63 12.21
C LEU A 57 7.30 4.75 11.90
N LEU A 58 7.68 5.42 10.80
CA LEU A 58 9.09 5.62 10.49
C LEU A 58 9.82 6.45 11.54
N ASP A 59 9.14 7.45 12.11
CA ASP A 59 9.67 8.27 13.19
C ASP A 59 9.93 7.40 14.43
N GLU A 60 9.00 6.52 14.82
CA GLU A 60 9.17 5.58 15.93
C GLU A 60 10.31 4.57 15.66
N ILE A 61 10.40 4.03 14.43
CA ILE A 61 11.47 3.10 14.03
C ILE A 61 12.87 3.74 14.21
N CYS A 62 12.99 5.05 14.01
CA CYS A 62 14.26 5.75 14.19
C CYS A 62 14.78 5.74 15.63
N PHE A 63 13.92 5.49 16.62
CA PHE A 63 14.30 5.39 18.03
C PHE A 63 14.68 3.96 18.46
N LEU A 64 14.51 2.95 17.59
CA LEU A 64 14.85 1.56 17.92
C LEU A 64 16.36 1.38 18.09
N GLU A 65 16.74 0.70 19.16
CA GLU A 65 18.14 0.34 19.47
C GLU A 65 18.35 -1.18 19.52
N GLU A 66 17.27 -1.96 19.50
CA GLU A 66 17.31 -3.42 19.60
C GLU A 66 18.07 -4.07 18.44
N THR A 67 18.88 -5.09 18.72
CA THR A 67 19.63 -5.76 17.65
C THR A 67 18.66 -6.55 16.76
N GLY A 68 18.80 -6.41 15.44
CA GLY A 68 18.02 -7.14 14.46
C GLY A 68 16.73 -6.45 13.99
N TRP A 69 16.35 -5.29 14.54
CA TRP A 69 15.09 -4.62 14.18
C TRP A 69 14.97 -4.35 12.67
N PHE A 70 16.07 -3.98 12.01
CA PHE A 70 16.04 -3.64 10.58
C PHE A 70 15.77 -4.86 9.71
N GLN A 71 16.39 -6.00 10.03
CA GLN A 71 16.13 -7.25 9.32
C GLN A 71 14.71 -7.74 9.58
N ALA A 72 14.25 -7.66 10.83
CA ALA A 72 12.87 -8.01 11.17
C ALA A 72 11.84 -7.12 10.46
N PHE A 73 12.15 -5.84 10.26
CA PHE A 73 11.33 -4.93 9.47
C PHE A 73 11.25 -5.38 8.00
N LEU A 74 12.38 -5.69 7.37
CA LEU A 74 12.42 -6.24 6.01
C LEU A 74 11.66 -7.56 5.90
N ASP A 75 11.86 -8.47 6.84
CA ASP A 75 11.19 -9.78 6.86
C ASP A 75 9.68 -9.60 7.01
N THR A 76 9.23 -8.68 7.86
CA THR A 76 7.81 -8.35 8.03
C THR A 76 7.23 -7.73 6.76
N LEU A 77 7.94 -6.82 6.09
CA LEU A 77 7.50 -6.29 4.80
C LEU A 77 7.30 -7.42 3.80
N HIS A 78 8.27 -8.33 3.69
CA HIS A 78 8.16 -9.45 2.76
C HIS A 78 7.00 -10.39 3.12
N ALA A 79 6.83 -10.73 4.40
CA ALA A 79 5.73 -11.58 4.88
C ALA A 79 4.35 -10.94 4.66
N SER A 80 4.26 -9.61 4.75
CA SER A 80 3.05 -8.83 4.44
C SER A 80 2.90 -8.48 2.95
N ASP A 81 3.64 -9.18 2.08
CA ASP A 81 3.58 -9.08 0.63
C ASP A 81 3.97 -7.70 0.05
N TYR A 82 4.71 -6.89 0.80
CA TYR A 82 5.40 -5.67 0.33
C TYR A 82 6.67 -6.02 -0.43
N THR A 83 6.57 -6.82 -1.49
CA THR A 83 7.74 -7.30 -2.22
C THR A 83 8.51 -6.19 -2.91
N GLY A 84 7.84 -5.18 -3.49
CA GLY A 84 8.50 -4.08 -4.17
C GLY A 84 9.18 -3.13 -3.19
N LEU A 85 8.48 -2.78 -2.10
CA LEU A 85 9.03 -1.93 -1.04
C LEU A 85 10.18 -2.61 -0.30
N HIS A 86 10.08 -3.92 -0.02
CA HIS A 86 11.16 -4.72 0.55
C HIS A 86 12.45 -4.63 -0.29
N HIS A 87 12.36 -4.86 -1.60
CA HIS A 87 13.52 -4.76 -2.49
C HIS A 87 14.07 -3.33 -2.53
N ALA A 88 13.20 -2.33 -2.61
CA ALA A 88 13.61 -0.93 -2.67
C ALA A 88 14.38 -0.47 -1.42
N ILE A 89 13.94 -0.90 -0.22
CA ILE A 89 14.62 -0.57 1.04
C ILE A 89 15.92 -1.38 1.19
N LYS A 90 15.92 -2.66 0.80
CA LYS A 90 17.10 -3.51 0.86
C LYS A 90 18.25 -2.98 0.00
N ASP A 91 17.94 -2.51 -1.20
CA ASP A 91 18.92 -2.02 -2.17
C ASP A 91 19.08 -0.48 -2.15
N TRP A 92 18.30 0.22 -1.33
CA TRP A 92 18.18 1.68 -1.29
C TRP A 92 17.93 2.32 -2.68
N SER A 93 17.10 1.65 -3.49
CA SER A 93 16.77 2.06 -4.86
C SER A 93 15.26 2.02 -5.11
N PHE A 94 14.67 3.18 -5.39
CA PHE A 94 13.24 3.35 -5.60
C PHE A 94 12.86 3.54 -7.08
N GLN A 95 13.80 3.35 -8.01
CA GLN A 95 13.60 3.64 -9.44
C GLN A 95 12.43 2.85 -10.06
N GLU A 96 12.30 1.55 -9.74
CA GLU A 96 11.17 0.75 -10.25
C GLU A 96 9.82 1.22 -9.69
N LEU A 97 9.81 1.71 -8.44
CA LEU A 97 8.63 2.25 -7.81
C LEU A 97 8.26 3.64 -8.37
N GLU A 98 9.24 4.45 -8.77
CA GLU A 98 9.02 5.73 -9.43
C GLU A 98 8.37 5.59 -10.80
N LYS A 99 8.66 4.52 -11.55
CA LYS A 99 7.98 4.24 -12.84
C LYS A 99 6.48 4.06 -12.69
N LEU A 100 5.99 3.72 -11.49
CA LEU A 100 4.56 3.59 -11.21
C LEU A 100 3.86 4.95 -10.99
N SER A 101 4.62 6.03 -10.83
CA SER A 101 4.06 7.36 -10.54
C SER A 101 3.16 7.89 -11.67
N GLU A 102 3.49 7.61 -12.93
CA GLU A 102 2.66 8.02 -14.08
C GLU A 102 1.31 7.29 -14.07
N HIS A 103 1.32 5.98 -13.81
CA HIS A 103 0.11 5.17 -13.68
C HIS A 103 -0.78 5.64 -12.53
N ARG A 104 -0.18 6.08 -11.41
CA ARG A 104 -0.92 6.64 -10.27
C ARG A 104 -1.58 7.97 -10.60
N ARG A 105 -0.84 8.90 -11.18
CA ARG A 105 -1.36 10.21 -11.60
C ARG A 105 -2.53 10.05 -12.56
N LEU A 106 -2.43 9.08 -13.49
CA LEU A 106 -3.52 8.75 -14.39
C LEU A 106 -4.74 8.23 -13.63
N LEU A 107 -4.55 7.24 -12.76
CA LEU A 107 -5.64 6.65 -11.97
C LEU A 107 -6.33 7.69 -11.06
N GLU A 108 -5.57 8.53 -10.35
CA GLU A 108 -6.09 9.64 -9.53
C GLU A 108 -6.96 10.60 -10.34
N LYS A 109 -6.52 10.94 -11.56
CA LYS A 109 -7.26 11.88 -12.42
C LYS A 109 -8.61 11.32 -12.86
N ILE A 110 -8.72 10.01 -13.03
CA ILE A 110 -9.93 9.36 -13.57
C ILE A 110 -10.76 8.62 -12.51
N GLU A 111 -10.31 8.59 -11.25
CA GLU A 111 -10.95 7.87 -10.14
C GLU A 111 -12.46 8.13 -10.06
N ALA A 112 -12.86 9.40 -10.07
CA ALA A 112 -14.27 9.78 -9.96
C ALA A 112 -15.12 9.30 -11.16
N SER A 113 -14.50 9.09 -12.32
CA SER A 113 -15.15 8.59 -13.52
C SER A 113 -15.28 7.07 -13.49
N ILE A 114 -14.26 6.34 -13.05
CA ILE A 114 -14.24 4.87 -13.14
C ILE A 114 -14.95 4.17 -11.97
N THR A 115 -14.94 4.74 -10.77
CA THR A 115 -15.46 4.10 -9.54
C THR A 115 -16.94 3.74 -9.61
N LYS A 116 -17.73 4.49 -10.39
CA LYS A 116 -19.17 4.27 -10.61
C LYS A 116 -19.49 3.05 -11.46
N HIS A 117 -18.56 2.62 -12.31
CA HIS A 117 -18.75 1.53 -13.26
C HIS A 117 -18.08 0.22 -12.79
N MET A 118 -17.09 0.33 -11.91
CA MET A 118 -16.37 -0.81 -11.36
C MET A 118 -17.26 -1.78 -10.57
N LYS A 119 -16.89 -3.05 -10.66
CA LYS A 119 -17.46 -4.14 -9.87
C LYS A 119 -16.33 -4.83 -9.09
N PRO A 120 -16.02 -4.35 -7.87
CA PRO A 120 -14.79 -4.73 -7.18
C PRO A 120 -14.63 -6.24 -6.98
N SER A 121 -15.66 -6.96 -6.55
CA SER A 121 -15.58 -8.43 -6.40
C SER A 121 -15.28 -9.18 -7.69
N GLU A 122 -15.81 -8.74 -8.83
CA GLU A 122 -15.52 -9.34 -10.15
C GLU A 122 -14.08 -9.01 -10.58
N MET A 123 -13.65 -7.76 -10.40
CA MET A 123 -12.30 -7.31 -10.74
C MET A 123 -11.22 -8.01 -9.90
N LEU A 124 -11.46 -8.24 -8.61
CA LEU A 124 -10.50 -8.91 -7.72
C LEU A 124 -10.12 -10.31 -8.18
N VAL A 125 -10.97 -11.01 -8.95
CA VAL A 125 -10.65 -12.32 -9.55
C VAL A 125 -9.48 -12.23 -10.53
N HIS A 126 -9.29 -11.07 -11.15
CA HIS A 126 -8.24 -10.81 -12.15
C HIS A 126 -7.06 -10.00 -11.58
N MET A 127 -7.12 -9.62 -10.31
CA MET A 127 -6.20 -8.67 -9.67
C MET A 127 -5.62 -9.18 -8.33
N SER A 128 -5.75 -10.47 -8.03
CA SER A 128 -5.30 -11.04 -6.75
C SER A 128 -3.81 -10.83 -6.49
N ASP A 129 -3.00 -10.73 -7.54
CA ASP A 129 -1.53 -10.66 -7.43
C ASP A 129 -1.01 -9.23 -7.27
N CYS A 130 -1.87 -8.21 -7.39
CA CYS A 130 -1.46 -6.80 -7.28
C CYS A 130 -1.78 -6.14 -5.93
N LEU A 131 -2.60 -6.78 -5.11
CA LEU A 131 -3.07 -6.30 -3.82
C LEU A 131 -2.70 -7.29 -2.72
N LYS A 132 -2.47 -6.80 -1.50
CA LYS A 132 -2.24 -7.71 -0.38
C LYS A 132 -3.53 -8.49 -0.08
N PRO A 133 -3.45 -9.76 0.39
CA PRO A 133 -4.64 -10.56 0.71
C PRO A 133 -5.63 -9.84 1.64
N ARG A 134 -5.11 -9.15 2.65
CA ARG A 134 -5.92 -8.37 3.60
C ARG A 134 -6.62 -7.16 2.95
N GLU A 135 -6.02 -6.53 1.95
CA GLU A 135 -6.68 -5.47 1.18
C GLU A 135 -7.85 -6.04 0.36
N CYS A 136 -7.68 -7.20 -0.26
CA CYS A 136 -8.74 -7.90 -1.00
C CYS A 136 -9.91 -8.29 -0.09
N GLU A 137 -9.65 -8.73 1.14
CA GLU A 137 -10.68 -9.00 2.15
C GLU A 137 -11.42 -7.72 2.56
N GLU A 138 -10.67 -6.64 2.80
CA GLU A 138 -11.22 -5.35 3.18
C GLU A 138 -12.08 -4.72 2.08
N ILE A 139 -11.74 -4.89 0.81
CA ILE A 139 -12.55 -4.44 -0.33
C ILE A 139 -13.86 -5.24 -0.43
N ARG A 140 -13.81 -6.56 -0.28
CA ARG A 140 -15.01 -7.42 -0.28
C ARG A 140 -15.95 -7.13 0.89
N ALA A 141 -15.38 -6.88 2.07
CA ALA A 141 -16.13 -6.45 3.24
C ALA A 141 -16.80 -5.09 3.00
N GLU A 142 -16.06 -4.13 2.41
CA GLU A 142 -16.60 -2.81 2.05
C GLU A 142 -17.78 -2.93 1.06
N GLU A 143 -17.66 -3.81 0.07
CA GLU A 143 -18.71 -4.00 -0.94
C GLU A 143 -19.99 -4.53 -0.30
N SER A 144 -19.83 -5.48 0.63
CA SER A 144 -20.94 -6.10 1.37
C SER A 144 -21.63 -5.12 2.33
N GLN A 145 -20.87 -4.22 2.95
CA GLN A 145 -21.37 -3.33 4.02
C GLN A 145 -21.83 -1.97 3.51
N ARG A 146 -21.13 -1.39 2.53
CA ARG A 146 -21.29 -0.01 2.07
C ARG A 146 -21.56 0.11 0.57
N GLY A 147 -21.56 -1.01 -0.14
CA GLY A 147 -21.91 -1.10 -1.55
C GLY A 147 -20.73 -0.91 -2.49
N ARG A 148 -21.03 -1.05 -3.79
CA ARG A 148 -20.02 -1.11 -4.86
C ARG A 148 -19.15 0.14 -4.95
N ILE A 149 -19.75 1.32 -4.87
CA ILE A 149 -19.00 2.59 -5.03
C ILE A 149 -17.94 2.73 -3.93
N ALA A 150 -18.30 2.51 -2.67
CA ALA A 150 -17.36 2.57 -1.55
C ALA A 150 -16.23 1.53 -1.69
N ALA A 151 -16.55 0.33 -2.17
CA ALA A 151 -15.55 -0.69 -2.44
C ALA A 151 -14.65 -0.36 -3.64
N SER A 152 -15.17 0.31 -4.68
CA SER A 152 -14.40 0.80 -5.82
C SER A 152 -13.41 1.89 -5.40
N GLU A 153 -13.85 2.85 -4.58
CA GLU A 153 -12.97 3.87 -3.98
C GLU A 153 -11.85 3.19 -3.18
N LYS A 154 -12.19 2.20 -2.35
CA LYS A 154 -11.20 1.44 -1.57
C LYS A 154 -10.22 0.66 -2.45
N LEU A 155 -10.70 0.03 -3.53
CA LEU A 155 -9.87 -0.64 -4.52
C LEU A 155 -8.87 0.34 -5.16
N VAL A 156 -9.33 1.51 -5.59
CA VAL A 156 -8.45 2.56 -6.15
C VAL A 156 -7.43 3.01 -5.11
N MET A 157 -7.84 3.28 -3.87
CA MET A 157 -6.92 3.65 -2.78
C MET A 157 -5.83 2.58 -2.55
N SER A 158 -6.17 1.29 -2.61
CA SER A 158 -5.18 0.20 -2.50
C SER A 158 -4.25 0.14 -3.72
N LEU A 159 -4.76 0.33 -4.93
CA LEU A 159 -3.93 0.35 -6.15
C LEU A 159 -2.94 1.51 -6.18
N LEU A 160 -3.37 2.70 -5.75
CA LEU A 160 -2.51 3.87 -5.64
C LEU A 160 -1.32 3.65 -4.69
N ARG A 161 -1.44 2.72 -3.75
CA ARG A 161 -0.39 2.34 -2.80
C ARG A 161 0.30 1.01 -3.14
N SER A 162 -0.07 0.35 -4.23
CA SER A 162 0.53 -0.92 -4.63
C SER A 162 2.00 -0.73 -5.02
N ASP A 163 2.86 -1.58 -4.47
CA ASP A 163 4.29 -1.68 -4.79
C ASP A 163 4.59 -2.77 -5.84
N LYS A 164 3.55 -3.36 -6.46
CA LYS A 164 3.70 -4.41 -7.47
C LYS A 164 3.90 -3.81 -8.86
N PRO A 165 4.97 -4.14 -9.60
CA PRO A 165 5.27 -3.48 -10.88
C PRO A 165 4.20 -3.69 -11.97
N ASN A 166 3.42 -4.75 -11.88
CA ASN A 166 2.41 -5.15 -12.85
C ASN A 166 0.98 -4.69 -12.50
N TRP A 167 0.76 -3.96 -11.40
CA TRP A 167 -0.60 -3.61 -10.93
C TRP A 167 -1.43 -2.90 -12.00
N PHE A 168 -0.82 -1.98 -12.75
CA PHE A 168 -1.53 -1.18 -13.75
C PHE A 168 -1.95 -2.02 -14.97
N LYS A 169 -1.08 -2.96 -15.39
CA LYS A 169 -1.40 -3.91 -16.45
C LYS A 169 -2.55 -4.82 -16.03
N LEU A 170 -2.53 -5.32 -14.79
CA LEU A 170 -3.60 -6.16 -14.26
C LEU A 170 -4.91 -5.40 -14.10
N LEU A 171 -4.88 -4.12 -13.75
CA LEU A 171 -6.06 -3.25 -13.76
C LEU A 171 -6.69 -3.18 -15.16
N LYS A 172 -5.89 -2.94 -16.21
CA LYS A 172 -6.40 -2.91 -17.59
C LYS A 172 -7.03 -4.25 -18.00
N ILE A 173 -6.38 -5.37 -17.67
CA ILE A 173 -6.90 -6.71 -17.95
C ILE A 173 -8.22 -6.94 -17.21
N ALA A 174 -8.31 -6.56 -15.94
CA ALA A 174 -9.51 -6.71 -15.13
C ALA A 174 -10.68 -5.89 -15.67
N LEU A 175 -10.43 -4.64 -16.09
CA LEU A 175 -11.45 -3.80 -16.70
C LEU A 175 -11.97 -4.42 -18.01
N GLY A 176 -11.09 -4.92 -18.87
CA GLY A 176 -11.50 -5.61 -20.10
C GLY A 176 -12.30 -6.89 -19.83
N ASN A 177 -11.89 -7.72 -18.87
CA ASN A 177 -12.60 -8.95 -18.52
C ASN A 177 -13.97 -8.71 -17.85
N CYS A 178 -14.18 -7.53 -17.28
CA CYS A 178 -15.45 -7.14 -16.66
C CYS A 178 -16.36 -6.33 -17.60
N ASP A 179 -16.04 -6.26 -18.90
CA ASP A 179 -16.75 -5.47 -19.91
C ASP A 179 -16.86 -3.97 -19.53
N LEU A 180 -15.81 -3.42 -18.92
CA LEU A 180 -15.73 -2.01 -18.48
C LEU A 180 -14.96 -1.14 -19.49
N ASP A 181 -15.39 -1.19 -20.75
CA ASP A 181 -14.69 -0.56 -21.88
C ASP A 181 -14.53 0.96 -21.71
N GLU A 182 -15.54 1.66 -21.18
CA GLU A 182 -15.48 3.10 -20.93
C GLU A 182 -14.38 3.45 -19.93
N ALA A 183 -14.23 2.66 -18.86
CA ALA A 183 -13.19 2.85 -17.87
C ALA A 183 -11.80 2.48 -18.41
N LEU A 184 -11.73 1.47 -19.28
CA LEU A 184 -10.49 1.07 -19.95
C LEU A 184 -10.00 2.15 -20.92
N GLN A 185 -10.89 2.77 -21.70
CA GLN A 185 -10.55 3.86 -22.62
C GLN A 185 -9.99 5.09 -21.90
N LEU A 186 -10.42 5.35 -20.66
CA LEU A 186 -9.87 6.44 -19.85
C LEU A 186 -8.43 6.18 -19.36
N LEU A 187 -7.94 4.94 -19.49
CA LEU A 187 -6.58 4.53 -19.10
C LEU A 187 -5.61 4.41 -20.29
N GLU A 188 -6.06 4.67 -21.52
CA GLU A 188 -5.23 4.74 -22.74
C GLU A 188 -4.71 6.16 -22.98
#